data_AF-A0A1W9IBD6-F1
#
_entry.id   AF-A0A1W9IBD6-F1
#
_cell.length_a   1.000
_cell.length_b   1.000
_cell.length_c   1.000
_cell.angle_alpha   90.00
_cell.angle_beta   90.00
_cell.angle_gamma   90.00
#
_symmetry.space_group_name_H-M   'P 1'
#
loop_
_entity.id
_entity.type
_entity.pdbx_description
1 polymer ?
#
loop_
_entity_poly.entity_id
_entity_poly.type
_entity_poly.pdbx_seq_one_letter_code
_entity_poly.pdbx_strand_id
1 'polypeptide(L)' 'MGSMSIWHWLLVIVVVLLLFGRGKISDLMGDMAQGIKAFKKGMKEDETAEKPAEPMKTIDNAAPSQPVRTDATTKVG' A
#
# COMPACT_ATOMS: atom_id res chain seq x y z
N MET A 1 26.23 -24.04 -18.26
CA MET A 1 26.33 -24.18 -16.79
C MET A 1 25.17 -23.41 -16.17
N GLY A 2 23.98 -24.01 -16.17
CA GLY A 2 22.73 -23.40 -15.70
C GLY A 2 22.73 -23.33 -14.19
N SER A 3 23.36 -22.28 -13.66
CA SER A 3 23.42 -21.94 -12.25
C SER A 3 22.02 -22.00 -11.65
N MET A 4 21.81 -23.04 -10.83
CA MET A 4 20.74 -23.17 -9.84
C MET A 4 19.34 -22.84 -10.36
N SER A 5 18.73 -23.86 -10.96
CA SER A 5 17.31 -23.97 -11.34
C SER A 5 16.39 -23.08 -10.50
N ILE A 6 15.44 -22.40 -11.14
CA ILE A 6 14.39 -21.56 -10.51
C ILE A 6 13.73 -22.26 -9.30
N TRP A 7 13.67 -23.60 -9.32
CA TRP A 7 13.22 -24.43 -8.21
C TRP A 7 14.01 -24.25 -6.89
N HIS A 8 15.32 -24.00 -6.97
CA HIS A 8 16.15 -23.74 -5.79
C HIS A 8 15.78 -22.41 -5.13
N TRP A 9 15.64 -21.34 -5.93
CA TRP A 9 15.26 -20.02 -5.42
C TRP A 9 13.87 -20.03 -4.78
N LEU A 10 12.93 -20.81 -5.31
CA LEU A 10 11.60 -20.96 -4.74
C LEU A 10 11.66 -21.64 -3.35
N LEU A 11 12.46 -22.71 -3.20
CA LEU A 11 12.70 -23.37 -1.92
C LEU A 11 13.38 -22.44 -0.90
N VAL A 12 14.39 -21.67 -1.34
CA VAL A 12 15.09 -20.72 -0.47
C VAL A 12 14.13 -19.65 0.05
N ILE A 13 13.28 -19.07 -0.82
CA ILE A 13 12.29 -18.07 -0.39
C ILE A 13 11.31 -18.65 0.62
N VAL A 14 10.85 -19.90 0.44
CA VAL A 14 9.96 -20.57 1.41
C VAL A 14 10.65 -20.70 2.78
N VAL A 15 11.90 -21.13 2.81
CA VAL A 15 12.67 -21.28 4.06
C VAL A 15 12.91 -19.93 4.74
N VAL A 16 13.25 -18.89 3.97
CA VAL A 16 13.42 -17.52 4.50
C VAL A 16 12.11 -16.97 5.05
N LEU A 17 10.98 -17.17 4.36
CA LEU A 17 9.66 -16.77 4.84
C LEU A 17 9.27 -17.48 6.15
N LEU A 18 9.66 -18.75 6.32
CA LEU A 18 9.42 -19.51 7.56
C LEU A 18 10.31 -19.03 8.73
N LEU A 19 11.58 -18.73 8.47
CA LEU A 19 12.53 -18.25 9.48
C LEU A 19 12.22 -16.83 9.97
N PHE A 20 11.90 -15.93 9.04
CA PHE A 20 11.63 -14.53 9.36
C PHE A 20 10.15 -14.25 9.63
N GLY A 21 9.26 -15.14 9.16
CA GLY A 21 7.81 -14.97 9.26
C GLY A 21 7.25 -13.88 8.33
N ARG A 22 5.95 -13.96 8.00
CA ARG A 22 5.31 -13.01 7.08
C ARG A 22 5.30 -11.57 7.59
N GLY A 23 5.27 -11.37 8.92
CA GLY A 23 5.13 -10.06 9.54
C GLY A 23 6.35 -9.18 9.33
N LYS A 24 7.55 -9.71 9.60
CA LYS A 24 8.82 -8.96 9.47
C LYS A 24 9.14 -8.62 8.01
N ILE A 25 8.90 -9.56 7.09
CA ILE A 25 9.16 -9.35 5.66
C ILE A 25 8.20 -8.32 5.07
N SER A 26 6.91 -8.36 5.43
CA SER A 26 5.94 -7.39 4.91
C SER A 26 6.20 -5.96 5.40
N ASP A 27 6.66 -5.81 6.65
CA ASP A 27 7.00 -4.51 7.25
C ASP A 27 8.23 -3.89 6.56
N LEU A 28 9.32 -4.66 6.47
CA LEU A 28 10.56 -4.25 5.77
C LEU A 28 10.35 -4.01 4.27
N MET A 29 9.57 -4.86 3.62
CA MET A 29 9.28 -4.71 2.19
C MET A 29 8.34 -3.53 1.93
N GLY A 30 7.48 -3.16 2.90
CA GLY A 30 6.66 -1.95 2.85
C GLY A 30 7.50 -0.67 2.85
N ASP A 31 8.42 -0.54 3.82
CA ASP A 31 9.33 0.60 3.89
C ASP A 31 10.26 0.70 2.67
N MET A 32 10.81 -0.44 2.24
CA MET A 32 11.65 -0.51 1.05
C MET A 32 10.86 -0.15 -0.22
N ALA A 33 9.61 -0.63 -0.35
CA ALA A 33 8.75 -0.31 -1.48
C ALA A 33 8.40 1.19 -1.51
N GLN A 34 8.19 1.82 -0.35
CA GLN A 34 7.90 3.25 -0.30
C GLN A 34 9.09 4.09 -0.76
N GLY A 35 10.32 3.73 -0.34
CA GLY A 35 11.55 4.38 -0.81
C GLY A 35 11.78 4.22 -2.31
N ILE A 36 11.62 3.01 -2.85
CA ILE A 36 11.76 2.75 -4.30
C ILE A 36 10.65 3.45 -5.10
N LYS A 37 9.42 3.52 -4.57
CA LYS A 37 8.30 4.21 -5.23
C LYS A 37 8.51 5.72 -5.29
N ALA A 38 9.03 6.33 -4.21
CA ALA A 38 9.39 7.74 -4.19
C ALA A 38 10.54 8.05 -5.18
N PHE A 39 11.56 7.20 -5.22
CA PHE A 39 12.66 7.31 -6.17
C PHE A 39 12.18 7.21 -7.63
N LYS A 40 11.33 6.21 -7.93
CA LYS A 40 10.76 6.03 -9.27
C LYS A 40 9.79 7.15 -9.65
N LYS A 41 9.07 7.72 -8.69
CA LYS A 41 8.19 8.87 -8.93
C LYS A 41 9.00 10.14 -9.22
N GLY A 42 10.02 10.44 -8.41
CA GLY A 42 10.89 11.60 -8.64
C GLY A 42 11.62 11.52 -9.99
N MET A 43 12.12 10.34 -10.35
CA MET A 43 12.77 10.14 -11.66
C MET A 43 11.79 10.30 -12.83
N LYS A 44 10.53 9.85 -12.67
CA LYS A 44 9.48 10.06 -13.67
C LYS A 44 9.00 11.51 -13.76
N GLU A 45 8.99 12.25 -12.65
CA GLU A 45 8.65 13.68 -12.64
C GLU A 45 9.75 14.50 -13.34
N ASP A 46 11.02 14.09 -13.22
CA ASP A 46 12.14 14.69 -13.98
C ASP A 46 12.02 14.42 -15.49
N GLU A 47 11.59 13.21 -15.90
CA GLU A 47 11.31 12.89 -17.31
C GLU A 47 9.96 13.45 -17.83
N THR A 48 9.01 13.77 -16.94
CA THR A 48 7.62 14.20 -17.27
C THR A 48 7.36 15.67 -16.89
N ALA A 49 8.39 16.51 -16.83
CA ALA A 49 8.26 17.95 -16.58
C ALA A 49 7.56 18.75 -17.71
N GLU A 50 6.78 18.09 -18.59
CA GLU A 50 5.99 18.73 -19.66
C GLU A 50 4.48 18.44 -19.62
N LYS A 51 3.93 17.80 -18.56
CA LYS A 51 2.46 17.63 -18.48
C LYS A 51 1.86 18.08 -17.13
N PRO A 52 0.81 18.94 -17.13
CA PRO A 52 0.24 19.48 -15.90
C PRO A 52 -0.29 18.35 -15.00
N ALA A 53 0.09 18.40 -13.73
CA ALA A 53 -0.30 17.46 -12.70
C ALA A 53 -1.83 17.39 -12.54
N GLU A 54 -2.41 16.21 -12.77
CA GLU A 54 -3.77 15.91 -12.36
C GLU A 54 -3.84 15.80 -10.83
N PRO A 55 -4.86 16.38 -10.17
CA PRO A 55 -4.98 16.37 -8.72
C PRO A 55 -5.14 14.93 -8.23
N MET A 56 -4.17 14.50 -7.44
CA MET A 56 -4.12 13.25 -6.71
C MET A 56 -5.42 13.07 -5.92
N LYS A 57 -6.27 12.13 -6.36
CA LYS A 57 -7.44 11.67 -5.62
C LYS A 57 -6.97 11.15 -4.26
N THR A 58 -7.13 11.98 -3.23
CA THR A 58 -7.03 11.57 -1.84
C THR A 58 -8.07 10.49 -1.60
N ILE A 59 -7.60 9.37 -1.06
CA ILE A 59 -8.36 8.24 -0.58
C ILE A 59 -9.50 8.76 0.29
N ASP A 60 -10.71 8.66 -0.26
CA ASP A 60 -11.97 8.84 0.45
C ASP A 60 -12.09 7.66 1.41
N ASN A 61 -11.59 7.82 2.63
CA ASN A 61 -11.89 6.91 3.73
C ASN A 61 -13.30 7.23 4.25
N ALA A 62 -14.31 6.95 3.42
CA ALA A 62 -15.71 6.98 3.79
C ALA A 62 -16.14 5.64 4.37
N ALA A 63 -16.13 5.56 5.71
CA ALA A 63 -17.22 5.03 6.55
C ALA A 63 -16.76 4.95 8.02
N PRO A 64 -17.61 5.16 9.05
CA PRO A 64 -19.05 5.40 9.03
C PRO A 64 -19.48 6.58 9.92
N SER A 65 -19.97 7.69 9.35
CA SER A 65 -20.77 8.65 10.12
C SER A 65 -22.22 8.15 10.14
N GLN A 66 -22.52 7.32 11.14
CA GLN A 66 -23.89 6.91 11.42
C GLN A 66 -24.78 8.14 11.72
N PRO A 67 -26.03 8.18 11.24
CA PRO A 67 -26.95 9.27 11.51
C PRO A 67 -27.44 9.17 12.96
N VAL A 68 -26.86 9.98 13.85
CA VAL A 68 -27.37 10.10 15.21
C VAL A 68 -28.64 10.96 15.18
N ARG A 69 -29.76 10.22 15.22
CA ARG A 69 -31.09 10.56 15.74
C ARG A 69 -31.54 12.03 15.66
N THR A 70 -32.56 12.21 14.82
CA THR A 70 -33.62 13.20 14.93
C THR A 70 -34.26 13.19 16.32
N ASP A 71 -33.81 14.08 17.20
CA ASP A 71 -34.60 14.55 18.34
C ASP A 71 -35.63 15.56 17.83
N ALA A 72 -36.75 15.03 17.34
CA ALA A 72 -37.98 15.79 17.14
C ALA A 72 -39.16 14.91 17.59
N THR A 73 -39.18 14.60 18.89
CA THR A 73 -40.35 14.02 19.53
C THR A 73 -41.48 15.06 19.55
N THR A 74 -42.34 14.91 18.55
CA THR A 74 -43.72 15.36 18.53
C THR A 74 -44.43 14.98 19.84
N LYS A 75 -44.99 16.00 20.50
CA LYS A 75 -46.38 16.10 20.98
C LYS A 75 -46.90 15.07 22.01
N VAL A 76 -47.71 15.62 22.92
CA VAL A 76 -48.78 15.00 23.73
C VAL A 76 -48.35 14.47 25.11
N GLY A 77 -48.89 15.10 26.16
CA GLY A 77 -48.87 14.63 27.54
C GLY A 77 -48.91 15.77 28.52
#